data_AF-A0A3M1STX1-F1
#
_entry.id   AF-A0A3M1STX1-F1
#
_cell.length_a   1.000
_cell.length_b   1.000
_cell.length_c   1.000
_cell.angle_alpha   90.00
_cell.angle_beta   90.00
_cell.angle_gamma   90.00
#
_symmetry.space_group_name_H-M   'P 1'
#
loop_
_entity.id
_entity.type
_entity.pdbx_description
1 polymer ?
#
loop_
_entity_poly.entity_id
_entity_poly.type
_entity_poly.pdbx_seq_one_letter_code
_entity_poly.pdbx_strand_id
1 'polypeptide(L)'
;LIYVGFPLAAGVYSRYWIFQNKGKRWFEEKFLHYLSPIAIAALLITLILLFAFKGELIVNNPLHIFLIAVPLFLQTNFIFFITYVAGLKLNLVYEDAAPAALIGASNHFEVAIATAVMLFGLNSGAALATVVGGLIEVPVMLMLVEFCKRTASWFPREPEKATLPDPRCIFSDPRSVNN
;
A
#
# COMPACT_ATOMS: atom_id res chain seq x y z
N LEU A 1 -7.75 8.64 -17.06
CA LEU A 1 -6.61 9.41 -17.62
C LEU A 1 -6.41 10.75 -16.93
N ILE A 2 -7.46 11.57 -16.78
CA ILE A 2 -7.35 12.87 -16.11
C ILE A 2 -6.95 12.72 -14.63
N TYR A 3 -7.54 11.77 -13.89
CA TYR A 3 -7.27 11.60 -12.45
C TYR A 3 -5.84 11.13 -12.11
N VAL A 4 -5.23 10.25 -12.93
CA VAL A 4 -3.88 9.69 -12.66
C VAL A 4 -2.81 10.30 -13.58
N GLY A 5 -3.13 10.44 -14.86
CA GLY A 5 -2.18 10.89 -15.87
C GLY A 5 -1.83 12.38 -15.74
N PHE A 6 -2.79 13.23 -15.38
CA PHE A 6 -2.52 14.66 -15.22
C PHE A 6 -1.63 14.93 -13.99
N PRO A 7 -1.92 14.40 -12.77
CA PRO A 7 -1.01 14.57 -11.64
C PRO A 7 0.38 13.98 -11.89
N LEU A 8 0.47 12.83 -12.58
CA LEU A 8 1.76 12.24 -12.95
C LEU A 8 2.55 13.14 -13.90
N ALA A 9 1.92 13.66 -14.95
CA ALA A 9 2.55 14.57 -15.91
C ALA A 9 3.00 15.87 -15.23
N ALA A 10 2.15 16.45 -14.37
CA ALA A 10 2.51 17.62 -13.56
C ALA A 10 3.67 17.32 -12.60
N GLY A 11 3.70 16.12 -12.00
CA GLY A 11 4.80 15.64 -11.16
C GLY A 11 6.12 15.51 -11.91
N VAL A 12 6.11 14.93 -13.12
CA VAL A 12 7.30 14.83 -13.97
C VAL A 12 7.78 16.20 -14.42
N TYR A 13 6.85 17.07 -14.83
CA TYR A 13 7.17 18.43 -15.26
C TYR A 13 7.77 19.26 -14.12
N SER A 14 7.15 19.25 -12.94
CA SER A 14 7.65 19.94 -11.75
C SER A 14 9.02 19.40 -11.32
N ARG A 15 9.25 18.08 -11.36
CA ARG A 15 10.57 17.50 -11.11
C ARG A 15 11.63 18.02 -12.07
N TYR A 16 11.32 18.04 -13.37
CA TYR A 16 12.25 18.52 -14.40
C TYR A 16 12.58 20.01 -14.20
N TRP A 17 11.57 20.84 -13.93
CA TRP A 17 11.74 22.27 -13.69
C TRP A 17 12.55 22.57 -12.42
N ILE A 18 12.28 21.85 -11.32
CA ILE A 18 13.00 22.01 -10.05
C ILE A 18 14.46 21.56 -10.19
N PHE A 19 14.73 20.46 -10.91
CA PHE A 19 16.10 20.00 -11.14
C PHE A 19 16.92 21.02 -11.95
N GLN A 20 16.33 21.68 -12.94
CA GLN A 20 17.02 22.71 -13.71
C GLN A 20 17.26 23.99 -12.91
N ASN A 21 16.32 24.43 -12.07
CA ASN A 21 16.43 25.73 -11.39
C ASN A 21 17.03 25.69 -9.98
N LYS A 22 16.86 24.59 -9.25
CA LYS A 22 17.20 24.49 -7.81
C LYS A 22 18.13 23.32 -7.48
N GLY A 23 18.37 22.44 -8.44
CA GLY A 23 19.24 21.26 -8.30
C GLY A 23 18.61 20.13 -7.47
N LYS A 24 19.27 18.96 -7.52
CA LYS A 24 18.80 17.70 -6.90
C LYS A 24 18.67 17.79 -5.37
N ARG A 25 19.59 18.51 -4.72
CA ARG A 25 19.67 18.62 -3.27
C ARG A 25 18.47 19.36 -2.65
N TRP A 26 18.00 20.43 -3.30
CA TRP A 26 16.83 21.18 -2.83
C TRP A 26 15.52 20.40 -3.02
N PHE A 27 15.43 19.58 -4.07
CA PHE A 27 14.29 18.70 -4.29
C PHE A 27 14.17 17.65 -3.18
N GLU A 28 15.27 16.98 -2.85
CA GLU A 28 15.29 15.92 -1.83
C GLU A 28 15.10 16.48 -0.41
N GLU A 29 15.80 17.55 -0.04
CA GLU A 29 15.76 18.07 1.33
C GLU A 29 14.51 18.90 1.64
N LYS A 30 13.95 19.62 0.66
CA LYS A 30 12.89 20.62 0.91
C LYS A 30 11.56 20.25 0.25
N PHE A 31 11.57 19.94 -1.05
CA PHE A 31 10.34 19.68 -1.78
C PHE A 31 9.67 18.37 -1.34
N LEU A 32 10.45 17.27 -1.24
CA LEU A 32 9.91 15.97 -0.78
C LEU A 32 9.42 16.02 0.67
N HIS A 33 10.14 16.74 1.54
CA HIS A 33 9.77 16.84 2.95
C HIS A 33 8.45 17.61 3.16
N TYR A 34 8.16 18.62 2.34
CA TYR A 34 6.87 19.31 2.36
C TYR A 34 5.74 18.48 1.74
N LEU A 35 6.03 17.72 0.68
CA LEU A 35 5.00 16.99 -0.06
C LEU A 35 4.48 15.76 0.71
N SER A 36 5.35 15.10 1.49
CA SER A 36 5.00 13.90 2.27
C SER A 36 3.83 14.11 3.24
N PRO A 37 3.84 15.09 4.17
CA PRO A 37 2.72 15.33 5.08
C PRO A 37 1.45 15.80 4.36
N ILE A 38 1.58 16.56 3.26
CA ILE A 38 0.43 17.03 2.46
C ILE A 38 -0.27 15.84 1.79
N ALA A 39 0.49 14.90 1.21
CA ALA A 39 -0.05 13.70 0.59
C ALA A 39 -0.77 12.82 1.62
N ILE A 40 -0.15 12.58 2.77
CA ILE A 40 -0.76 11.81 3.86
C ILE A 40 -2.04 12.49 4.36
N ALA A 41 -2.02 13.81 4.56
CA ALA A 41 -3.20 14.57 4.99
C ALA A 41 -4.33 14.51 3.95
N ALA A 42 -4.03 14.66 2.66
CA ALA A 42 -5.01 14.56 1.58
C ALA A 42 -5.65 13.16 1.52
N LEU A 43 -4.84 12.10 1.62
CA LEU A 43 -5.32 10.72 1.70
C LEU A 43 -6.24 10.51 2.90
N LEU A 44 -5.84 10.96 4.09
CA LEU A 44 -6.66 10.84 5.31
C LEU A 44 -7.97 11.62 5.20
N ILE A 45 -7.93 12.85 4.70
CA ILE A 45 -9.13 13.67 4.52
C ILE A 45 -10.10 13.01 3.57
N THR A 46 -9.62 12.51 2.42
CA THR A 46 -10.44 11.77 1.46
C THR A 46 -11.07 10.56 2.12
N LEU A 47 -10.29 9.79 2.88
CA LEU A 47 -10.76 8.61 3.60
C LEU A 47 -11.86 8.96 4.62
N ILE A 48 -11.65 9.98 5.46
CA ILE A 48 -12.61 10.43 6.46
C ILE A 48 -13.91 10.91 5.80
N LEU A 49 -13.80 11.75 4.78
CA LEU A 49 -14.94 12.33 4.08
C LEU A 49 -15.82 11.23 3.45
N LEU A 50 -15.16 10.24 2.88
CA LEU A 50 -15.78 9.12 2.22
C LEU A 50 -16.50 8.19 3.21
N PHE A 51 -15.95 7.98 4.42
CA PHE A 51 -16.69 7.30 5.50
C PHE A 51 -17.84 8.12 6.03
N ALA A 52 -17.65 9.42 6.22
CA ALA A 52 -18.71 10.32 6.69
C ALA A 52 -19.93 10.29 5.75
N PHE A 53 -19.70 10.27 4.43
CA PHE A 53 -20.78 10.21 3.45
C PHE A 53 -21.39 8.81 3.23
N LYS A 54 -20.74 7.74 3.70
CA LYS A 54 -21.19 6.36 3.49
C LYS A 54 -21.58 5.60 4.76
N GLY A 55 -21.40 6.21 5.93
CA GLY A 55 -21.65 5.59 7.24
C GLY A 55 -23.06 5.04 7.42
N GLU A 56 -24.12 5.79 7.06
CA GLU A 56 -25.50 5.31 7.22
C GLU A 56 -25.81 4.08 6.37
N LEU A 57 -25.37 4.07 5.11
CA LEU A 57 -25.60 2.93 4.21
C LEU A 57 -24.79 1.69 4.63
N ILE A 58 -23.62 1.90 5.23
CA ILE A 58 -22.79 0.83 5.79
C ILE A 58 -23.51 0.15 6.96
N VAL A 59 -24.09 0.93 7.87
CA VAL A 59 -24.80 0.42 9.05
C VAL A 59 -26.11 -0.28 8.66
N ASN A 60 -26.81 0.21 7.63
CA ASN A 60 -28.11 -0.31 7.23
C ASN A 60 -28.05 -1.61 6.39
N ASN A 61 -26.90 -1.97 5.79
CA ASN A 61 -26.79 -3.15 4.90
C ASN A 61 -25.56 -4.04 5.21
N PRO A 62 -25.46 -4.63 6.42
CA PRO A 62 -24.30 -5.42 6.84
C PRO A 62 -24.08 -6.68 6.00
N LEU A 63 -25.16 -7.31 5.50
CA LEU A 63 -25.08 -8.51 4.66
C LEU A 63 -24.39 -8.24 3.31
N HIS A 64 -24.65 -7.08 2.70
CA HIS A 64 -24.03 -6.72 1.42
C HIS A 64 -22.54 -6.44 1.58
N ILE A 65 -22.15 -5.81 2.69
CA ILE A 65 -20.74 -5.60 3.04
C ILE A 65 -20.04 -6.94 3.20
N PHE A 66 -20.64 -7.88 3.92
CA PHE A 66 -20.05 -9.20 4.11
C PHE A 66 -19.85 -9.94 2.77
N LEU A 67 -20.84 -9.87 1.87
CA LEU A 67 -20.75 -10.45 0.53
C LEU A 67 -19.65 -9.82 -0.34
N ILE A 68 -19.29 -8.55 -0.11
CA ILE A 68 -18.17 -7.88 -0.80
C ILE A 68 -16.83 -8.19 -0.11
N ALA A 69 -16.86 -8.30 1.22
CA ALA A 69 -15.67 -8.54 2.04
C ALA A 69 -15.04 -9.90 1.77
N VAL A 70 -15.86 -10.95 1.66
CA VAL A 70 -15.36 -12.32 1.47
C VAL A 70 -14.57 -12.47 0.15
N PRO A 71 -15.07 -12.03 -1.02
CA PRO A 71 -14.30 -12.06 -2.26
C PRO A 71 -13.00 -11.27 -2.20
N LEU A 72 -13.03 -10.05 -1.64
CA LEU A 72 -11.82 -9.21 -1.53
C LEU A 72 -10.79 -9.84 -0.61
N PHE A 73 -11.20 -10.34 0.55
CA PHE A 73 -10.33 -11.05 1.48
C PHE A 73 -9.69 -12.25 0.79
N LEU A 74 -10.49 -13.06 0.11
CA LEU A 74 -9.99 -14.26 -0.58
C LEU A 74 -9.02 -13.88 -1.70
N GLN A 75 -9.35 -12.87 -2.50
CA GLN A 75 -8.51 -12.38 -3.58
C GLN A 75 -7.14 -11.91 -3.07
N THR A 76 -7.11 -11.04 -2.05
CA THR A 76 -5.87 -10.50 -1.49
C THR A 76 -4.99 -11.62 -0.94
N ASN A 77 -5.57 -12.55 -0.16
CA ASN A 77 -4.82 -13.69 0.37
C ASN A 77 -4.31 -14.59 -0.77
N PHE A 78 -5.14 -14.88 -1.77
CA PHE A 78 -4.77 -15.76 -2.88
C PHE A 78 -3.59 -15.19 -3.69
N ILE A 79 -3.67 -13.92 -4.08
CA ILE A 79 -2.58 -13.26 -4.83
C ILE A 79 -1.32 -13.15 -3.97
N PHE A 80 -1.48 -12.84 -2.69
CA PHE A 80 -0.36 -12.83 -1.73
C PHE A 80 0.34 -14.19 -1.69
N PHE A 81 -0.39 -15.29 -1.46
CA PHE A 81 0.20 -16.63 -1.36
C PHE A 81 0.89 -17.04 -2.66
N ILE A 82 0.29 -16.77 -3.82
CA ILE A 82 0.93 -17.06 -5.11
C ILE A 82 2.24 -16.30 -5.23
N THR A 83 2.24 -15.01 -4.96
CA THR A 83 3.42 -14.15 -5.13
C THR A 83 4.50 -14.50 -4.10
N TYR A 84 4.10 -14.79 -2.86
CA TYR A 84 5.01 -15.17 -1.78
C TYR A 84 5.67 -16.53 -2.02
N VAL A 85 4.89 -17.54 -2.44
CA VAL A 85 5.41 -18.86 -2.79
C VAL A 85 6.24 -18.81 -4.07
N ALA A 86 5.87 -17.98 -5.05
CA ALA A 86 6.69 -17.73 -6.23
C ALA A 86 8.04 -17.13 -5.84
N GLY A 87 8.06 -16.13 -4.95
CA GLY A 87 9.29 -15.55 -4.42
C GLY A 87 10.17 -16.59 -3.71
N LEU A 88 9.56 -17.51 -2.96
CA LEU A 88 10.27 -18.61 -2.31
C LEU A 88 10.89 -19.57 -3.34
N LYS A 89 10.12 -19.97 -4.36
CA LYS A 89 10.61 -20.86 -5.44
C LYS A 89 11.71 -20.23 -6.28
N LEU A 90 11.70 -18.91 -6.41
CA LEU A 90 12.72 -18.14 -7.12
C LEU A 90 13.95 -17.84 -6.25
N ASN A 91 14.01 -18.35 -5.01
CA ASN A 91 15.06 -18.07 -4.02
C ASN A 91 15.31 -16.57 -3.82
N LEU A 92 14.25 -15.76 -3.85
CA LEU A 92 14.35 -14.35 -3.50
C LEU A 92 14.65 -14.20 -2.02
N VAL A 93 15.37 -13.13 -1.69
CA VAL A 93 15.65 -12.76 -0.31
C VAL A 93 14.37 -12.22 0.35
N TYR A 94 14.20 -12.42 1.65
CA TYR A 94 13.02 -11.95 2.38
C TYR A 94 12.74 -10.45 2.16
N GLU A 95 13.80 -9.65 2.14
CA GLU A 95 13.77 -8.19 1.97
C GLU A 95 13.16 -7.76 0.63
N ASP A 96 13.21 -8.61 -0.40
CA ASP A 96 12.61 -8.36 -1.71
C ASP A 96 11.27 -9.09 -1.87
N ALA A 97 11.19 -10.34 -1.40
CA ALA A 97 10.04 -11.21 -1.58
C ALA A 97 8.80 -10.74 -0.79
N ALA A 98 8.97 -10.30 0.46
CA ALA A 98 7.85 -9.89 1.29
C ALA A 98 7.21 -8.57 0.81
N PRO A 99 7.98 -7.50 0.50
CA PRO A 99 7.40 -6.31 -0.10
C PRO A 99 6.79 -6.59 -1.48
N ALA A 100 7.43 -7.40 -2.33
CA ALA A 100 6.87 -7.74 -3.64
C ALA A 100 5.53 -8.47 -3.53
N ALA A 101 5.38 -9.41 -2.59
CA ALA A 101 4.13 -10.12 -2.36
C ALA A 101 3.01 -9.20 -1.83
N LEU A 102 3.34 -8.24 -0.96
CA LEU A 102 2.40 -7.25 -0.44
C LEU A 102 1.96 -6.26 -1.53
N ILE A 103 2.89 -5.80 -2.38
CA ILE A 103 2.58 -4.94 -3.53
C ILE A 103 1.66 -5.67 -4.51
N GLY A 104 1.96 -6.94 -4.80
CA GLY A 104 1.13 -7.75 -5.71
C GLY A 104 -0.29 -7.97 -5.19
N ALA A 105 -0.46 -8.11 -3.88
CA ALA A 105 -1.77 -8.34 -3.25
C ALA A 105 -2.59 -7.07 -3.03
N SER A 106 -1.98 -5.87 -3.12
CA SER A 106 -2.63 -4.61 -2.76
C SER A 106 -3.38 -3.98 -3.91
N ASN A 107 -4.51 -3.34 -3.59
CA ASN A 107 -5.34 -2.62 -4.52
C ASN A 107 -5.29 -1.11 -4.25
N HIS A 108 -5.34 -0.33 -5.32
CA HIS A 108 -5.35 1.12 -5.21
C HIS A 108 -6.78 1.66 -5.09
N PHE A 109 -7.33 1.63 -3.87
CA PHE A 109 -8.73 2.03 -3.64
C PHE A 109 -9.06 3.44 -4.05
N GLU A 110 -8.14 4.38 -3.89
CA GLU A 110 -8.40 5.78 -4.21
C GLU A 110 -8.80 5.97 -5.68
N VAL A 111 -8.07 5.30 -6.59
CA VAL A 111 -8.39 5.27 -8.02
C VAL A 111 -9.68 4.50 -8.29
N ALA A 112 -9.94 3.41 -7.56
CA ALA A 112 -11.16 2.62 -7.69
C ALA A 112 -12.41 3.43 -7.31
N ILE A 113 -12.36 4.13 -6.18
CA ILE A 113 -13.41 5.02 -5.68
C ILE A 113 -13.67 6.13 -6.70
N ALA A 114 -12.62 6.82 -7.16
CA ALA A 114 -12.76 7.91 -8.13
C ALA A 114 -13.47 7.42 -9.39
N THR A 115 -13.10 6.24 -9.90
CA THR A 115 -13.70 5.64 -11.08
C THR A 115 -15.15 5.22 -10.84
N ALA A 116 -15.46 4.59 -9.71
CA ALA A 116 -16.81 4.17 -9.37
C ALA A 116 -17.77 5.36 -9.20
N VAL A 117 -17.30 6.43 -8.56
CA VAL A 117 -18.06 7.68 -8.40
C VAL A 117 -18.29 8.36 -9.74
N MET A 118 -17.28 8.41 -10.61
CA MET A 118 -17.41 9.03 -11.94
C MET A 118 -18.37 8.27 -12.86
N LEU A 119 -18.36 6.93 -12.83
CA LEU A 119 -19.15 6.11 -13.75
C LEU A 119 -20.57 5.81 -13.23
N PHE A 120 -20.70 5.53 -11.93
CA PHE A 120 -21.96 5.07 -11.33
C PHE A 120 -22.57 6.10 -10.38
N GLY A 121 -21.90 7.21 -10.13
CA GLY A 121 -22.33 8.24 -9.20
C GLY A 121 -22.04 7.88 -7.73
N LEU A 122 -22.03 8.91 -6.89
CA LEU A 122 -21.73 8.78 -5.46
C LEU A 122 -22.67 7.79 -4.77
N ASN A 123 -23.97 7.82 -5.08
CA ASN A 123 -25.00 7.04 -4.36
C ASN A 123 -25.15 5.59 -4.81
N SER A 124 -24.33 5.12 -5.75
CA SER A 124 -24.40 3.73 -6.22
C SER A 124 -23.83 2.73 -5.21
N GLY A 125 -24.34 1.49 -5.27
CA GLY A 125 -23.76 0.36 -4.53
C GLY A 125 -22.32 0.04 -4.97
N ALA A 126 -21.96 0.35 -6.22
CA ALA A 126 -20.60 0.20 -6.74
C ALA A 126 -19.62 1.14 -6.03
N ALA A 127 -19.97 2.42 -5.85
CA ALA A 127 -19.15 3.35 -5.09
C ALA A 127 -19.00 2.87 -3.63
N LEU A 128 -20.09 2.43 -2.99
CA LEU A 128 -20.05 1.89 -1.62
C LEU A 128 -19.14 0.65 -1.49
N ALA A 129 -19.16 -0.26 -2.46
CA ALA A 129 -18.29 -1.42 -2.46
C ALA A 129 -16.80 -1.05 -2.48
N THR A 130 -16.41 -0.04 -3.28
CA THR A 130 -15.02 0.42 -3.36
C THR A 130 -14.52 1.08 -2.07
N VAL A 131 -15.39 1.82 -1.38
CA VAL A 131 -15.13 2.41 -0.05
C VAL A 131 -14.86 1.33 0.98
N VAL A 132 -15.78 0.37 1.07
CA VAL A 132 -15.77 -0.68 2.08
C VAL A 132 -14.59 -1.63 1.85
N GLY A 133 -14.23 -1.89 0.59
CA GLY A 133 -13.04 -2.68 0.26
C GLY A 133 -11.77 -2.11 0.88
N GLY A 134 -11.61 -0.78 0.89
CA GLY A 134 -10.47 -0.12 1.53
C GLY A 134 -10.39 -0.32 3.04
N LEU A 135 -11.55 -0.32 3.73
CA LEU A 135 -11.58 -0.64 5.16
C LEU A 135 -11.12 -2.05 5.48
N ILE A 136 -11.42 -3.00 4.59
CA ILE A 136 -11.13 -4.41 4.80
C ILE A 136 -9.69 -4.71 4.42
N GLU A 137 -9.16 -4.09 3.36
CA GLU A 137 -7.80 -4.36 2.92
C GLU A 137 -6.75 -3.89 3.92
N VAL A 138 -6.90 -2.72 4.54
CA VAL A 138 -5.92 -2.23 5.54
C VAL A 138 -5.65 -3.23 6.67
N PRO A 139 -6.66 -3.76 7.40
CA PRO A 139 -6.43 -4.75 8.45
C PRO A 139 -5.94 -6.09 7.89
N VAL A 140 -6.39 -6.51 6.69
CA VAL A 140 -5.89 -7.72 6.03
C VAL A 140 -4.42 -7.58 5.68
N MET A 141 -3.98 -6.43 5.21
CA MET A 141 -2.58 -6.15 4.92
C MET A 141 -1.73 -6.17 6.19
N LEU A 142 -2.21 -5.58 7.29
CA LEU A 142 -1.51 -5.68 8.57
C LEU A 142 -1.40 -7.13 9.06
N MET A 143 -2.45 -7.93 8.86
CA MET A 143 -2.43 -9.36 9.15
C MET A 143 -1.40 -10.10 8.28
N LEU A 144 -1.32 -9.80 6.97
CA LEU A 144 -0.34 -10.40 6.06
C LEU A 144 1.09 -9.95 6.37
N VAL A 145 1.31 -8.70 6.79
CA VAL A 145 2.62 -8.22 7.26
C VAL A 145 3.06 -9.01 8.49
N GLU A 146 2.17 -9.24 9.45
CA GLU A 146 2.47 -10.06 10.62
C GLU A 146 2.73 -11.53 10.22
N PHE A 147 2.02 -12.05 9.23
CA PHE A 147 2.30 -13.36 8.66
C PHE A 147 3.70 -13.42 8.04
N CYS A 148 4.06 -12.47 7.17
CA CYS A 148 5.42 -12.35 6.60
C CYS A 148 6.48 -12.34 7.69
N LYS A 149 6.28 -11.55 8.75
CA LYS A 149 7.23 -11.46 9.87
C LYS A 149 7.44 -12.78 10.58
N ARG A 150 6.42 -13.63 10.67
CA ARG A 150 6.50 -14.97 11.28
C ARG A 150 7.13 -16.01 10.36
N THR A 151 6.84 -15.95 9.07
CA THR A 151 7.41 -16.85 8.04
C THR A 151 8.74 -16.37 7.47
N ALA A 152 9.31 -15.30 8.04
CA ALA A 152 10.57 -14.71 7.60
C ALA A 152 11.80 -15.63 7.79
N SER A 153 11.66 -16.77 8.47
CA SER A 153 12.70 -17.80 8.56
C SER A 153 12.71 -18.75 7.37
N TRP A 154 11.68 -18.74 6.52
CA TRP A 154 11.59 -19.61 5.35
C TRP A 154 12.41 -19.11 4.16
N PHE A 155 12.88 -17.87 4.21
CA PHE A 155 13.61 -17.21 3.13
C PHE A 155 15.06 -16.98 3.53
N PRO A 156 16.00 -17.01 2.57
CA PRO A 156 17.33 -16.46 2.81
C PRO A 156 17.21 -14.98 3.18
N ARG A 157 18.12 -14.49 4.04
CA ARG A 157 18.14 -13.10 4.52
C ARG A 157 19.42 -12.41 4.08
N GLU A 158 19.28 -11.17 3.62
CA GLU A 158 20.41 -10.26 3.36
C GLU A 158 20.19 -8.97 4.16
N PRO A 159 20.65 -8.94 5.43
CA PRO A 159 20.41 -7.81 6.32
C PRO A 159 21.01 -6.49 5.82
N GLU A 160 21.97 -6.54 4.89
CA GLU A 160 22.56 -5.35 4.25
C GLU A 160 21.58 -4.60 3.35
N LYS A 161 20.54 -5.26 2.82
CA LYS A 161 19.50 -4.63 2.00
C LYS A 161 18.34 -4.04 2.81
N ALA A 162 18.24 -4.39 4.09
CA ALA A 162 17.11 -3.99 4.92
C ALA A 162 17.13 -2.48 5.18
N THR A 163 16.05 -1.79 4.82
CA THR A 163 15.90 -0.35 5.10
C THR A 163 15.76 -0.05 6.59
N LEU A 164 15.34 -1.03 7.38
CA LEU A 164 15.25 -0.96 8.84
C LEU A 164 16.05 -2.13 9.43
N PRO A 165 16.91 -1.89 10.45
CA PRO A 165 17.62 -2.97 11.12
C PRO A 165 16.62 -3.91 11.81
N ASP A 166 16.59 -5.19 11.40
CA ASP A 166 15.77 -6.22 12.07
C ASP A 166 16.50 -6.65 13.36
N PRO A 167 15.93 -6.42 14.57
CA PRO A 167 16.52 -6.85 15.83
C PRO A 167 16.83 -8.35 15.88
N ARG A 168 16.17 -9.16 15.04
CA ARG A 168 16.36 -10.61 14.95
C ARG A 168 17.59 -11.02 14.15
N CYS A 169 18.15 -10.14 13.32
CA CYS A 169 19.38 -10.39 12.55
C CYS A 169 20.66 -9.96 13.30
N ILE A 170 20.53 -9.12 14.34
CA ILE A 170 21.67 -8.56 15.09
C ILE A 170 22.44 -9.65 15.84
N PHE A 171 21.77 -10.71 16.29
CA PHE A 171 22.37 -11.81 17.05
C PHE A 171 22.98 -12.92 16.18
N SER A 172 22.78 -12.87 14.86
CA SER A 172 23.29 -13.89 13.91
C SER A 172 24.56 -13.47 13.19
N ASP A 173 25.10 -12.28 13.47
CA ASP A 173 26.36 -11.83 12.89
C ASP A 173 27.56 -12.32 13.74
N PRO A 174 28.38 -13.28 13.25
CA PRO A 174 29.59 -13.70 13.96
C PRO A 174 30.63 -12.58 14.11
N ARG A 175 30.42 -11.38 13.52
CA ARG A 175 31.27 -10.20 13.73
C ARG A 175 30.88 -9.35 14.95
N SER A 176 29.71 -9.56 15.56
CA SER A 176 29.29 -8.77 16.74
C SER A 176 29.91 -9.24 18.06
N VAL A 177 30.61 -10.39 18.07
CA VAL A 177 31.21 -10.98 19.29
C VAL A 177 32.68 -10.57 19.47
N ASN A 178 33.28 -9.91 18.46
CA ASN A 178 34.70 -9.53 18.46
C ASN A 178 34.97 -8.03 18.61
N ASN A 179 34.05 -7.26 19.20
CA ASN A 179 34.31 -5.86 19.56
C ASN A 179 33.80 -5.55 20.98
#